data_AF-A0A849PH54-F1
#
_entry.id   AF-A0A849PH54-F1
#
_cell.length_a   1.000
_cell.length_b   1.000
_cell.length_c   1.000
_cell.angle_alpha   90.00
_cell.angle_beta   90.00
_cell.angle_gamma   90.00
#
_symmetry.space_group_name_H-M   'P 1'
#
loop_
_entity.id
_entity.type
_entity.pdbx_description
1 polymer ?
#
loop_
_entity_poly.entity_id
_entity_poly.type
_entity_poly.pdbx_seq_one_letter_code
_entity_poly.pdbx_strand_id
1 'polypeptide(L)'
;MMIELRTSDYSKIESITGLIEDADIGSGVRIGVGSEACVHKLPPAEAIAEISDLDCIDGVTLVTPITPQKHFDRVCGYVSEVADLGINLRIVVNDLGILYSCEIDRPVAGRGIVHTSEACPWVDHILRDESDYVRDAYLQTNLNYSRTCALLKGMGIEAIETDLLPRTIAAASRLEMPVYAHVGYAVVAYARSCHTARFYSELPPLCAQFCNSPMELELRDIFDLESLSFAPPDA
;
A
#
# COMPACT_ATOMS: atom_id res chain seq x y z
N MET A 1 -17.67 12.62 -0.87
CA MET A 1 -16.22 12.42 -0.65
C MET A 1 -16.10 11.21 0.25
N MET A 2 -15.41 10.16 -0.18
CA MET A 2 -15.21 8.97 0.66
C MET A 2 -13.93 9.16 1.48
N ILE A 3 -13.98 8.82 2.76
CA ILE A 3 -12.82 8.79 3.64
C ILE A 3 -12.51 7.33 3.94
N GLU A 4 -11.24 6.95 3.87
CA GLU A 4 -10.80 5.61 4.28
C GLU A 4 -9.77 5.73 5.40
N LEU A 5 -10.01 5.04 6.52
CA LEU A 5 -9.06 4.94 7.62
C LEU A 5 -8.29 3.62 7.47
N ARG A 6 -6.97 3.71 7.31
CA ARG A 6 -6.10 2.55 7.10
C ARG A 6 -5.35 2.13 8.35
N THR A 7 -5.30 0.82 8.56
CA THR A 7 -4.45 0.22 9.58
C THR A 7 -3.86 -1.11 9.12
N SER A 8 -2.57 -1.31 9.39
CA SER A 8 -1.94 -2.65 9.37
C SER A 8 -2.00 -3.35 10.72
N ASP A 9 -2.58 -2.69 11.72
CA ASP A 9 -2.77 -3.19 13.07
C ASP A 9 -4.27 -3.30 13.35
N TYR A 10 -4.86 -4.45 13.00
CA TYR A 10 -6.29 -4.67 13.19
C TYR A 10 -6.68 -4.84 14.66
N SER A 11 -5.73 -4.87 15.60
CA SER A 11 -6.05 -4.74 17.04
C SER A 11 -6.56 -3.33 17.39
N LYS A 12 -6.35 -2.33 16.53
CA LYS A 12 -6.79 -0.94 16.72
C LYS A 12 -8.19 -0.65 16.19
N ILE A 13 -8.93 -1.65 15.70
CA ILE A 13 -10.25 -1.46 15.09
C ILE A 13 -11.23 -0.80 16.06
N GLU A 14 -11.27 -1.21 17.33
CA GLU A 14 -12.12 -0.57 18.33
C GLU A 14 -11.80 0.92 18.51
N SER A 15 -10.51 1.27 18.57
CA SER A 15 -10.09 2.67 18.66
C SER A 15 -10.43 3.49 17.41
N ILE A 16 -10.32 2.88 16.22
CA ILE A 16 -10.71 3.51 14.96
C ILE A 16 -12.22 3.76 14.91
N THR A 17 -13.00 2.77 15.34
CA THR A 17 -14.46 2.85 15.41
C THR A 17 -14.90 3.98 16.33
N GLY A 18 -14.32 4.07 17.54
CA GLY A 18 -14.60 5.17 18.46
C GLY A 18 -14.27 6.55 17.89
N LEU A 19 -13.19 6.68 17.10
CA LEU A 19 -12.87 7.94 16.40
C LEU A 19 -13.90 8.31 15.33
N ILE A 20 -14.45 7.33 14.61
CA ILE A 20 -15.48 7.57 13.58
C ILE A 20 -16.77 8.07 14.24
N GLU A 21 -17.18 7.41 15.33
CA GLU A 21 -18.36 7.77 16.11
C GLU A 21 -18.22 9.14 16.77
N ASP A 22 -17.09 9.41 17.43
CA ASP A 22 -16.82 10.69 18.09
C ASP A 22 -16.80 11.87 17.10
N ALA A 23 -16.30 11.64 15.89
CA ALA A 23 -16.21 12.66 14.86
C ALA A 23 -17.54 12.86 14.08
N ASP A 24 -18.57 12.05 14.35
CA ASP A 24 -19.89 12.09 13.70
C ASP A 24 -19.79 12.19 12.17
N ILE A 25 -18.87 11.41 11.59
CA ILE A 25 -18.55 11.48 10.15
C ILE A 25 -19.70 10.93 9.30
N GLY A 26 -20.67 10.22 9.91
CA GLY A 26 -21.83 9.64 9.24
C GLY A 26 -21.45 8.55 8.24
N SER A 27 -22.32 8.33 7.24
CA SER A 27 -22.05 7.44 6.09
C SER A 27 -20.92 8.00 5.21
N GLY A 28 -20.10 7.14 4.62
CA GLY A 28 -19.01 7.54 3.71
C GLY A 28 -17.61 7.16 4.18
N VAL A 29 -17.50 6.45 5.30
CA VAL A 29 -16.22 5.97 5.84
C VAL A 29 -16.02 4.49 5.49
N ARG A 30 -14.81 4.15 5.05
CA ARG A 30 -14.35 2.75 4.93
C ARG A 30 -13.19 2.50 5.87
N ILE A 31 -13.04 1.26 6.31
CA ILE A 31 -11.85 0.82 7.03
C ILE A 31 -11.00 -0.04 6.10
N GLY A 32 -9.75 0.37 5.90
CA GLY A 32 -8.75 -0.38 5.17
C GLY A 32 -7.87 -1.20 6.12
N VAL A 33 -7.83 -2.52 5.93
CA VAL A 33 -7.02 -3.45 6.73
C VAL A 33 -6.01 -4.20 5.88
N GLY A 34 -4.85 -4.46 6.46
CA GLY A 34 -3.76 -5.18 5.81
C GLY A 34 -2.53 -4.32 5.62
N SER A 35 -1.60 -4.79 4.79
CA SER A 35 -0.34 -4.09 4.56
C SER A 35 0.12 -4.31 3.15
N GLU A 36 0.59 -3.24 2.52
CA GLU A 36 1.20 -3.28 1.19
C GLU A 36 2.54 -4.03 1.18
N ALA A 37 3.15 -4.29 2.35
CA ALA A 37 4.53 -4.76 2.45
C ALA A 37 4.73 -6.11 3.14
N CYS A 38 3.73 -6.65 3.85
CA CYS A 38 3.93 -7.83 4.70
C CYS A 38 2.75 -8.81 4.74
N VAL A 39 2.99 -10.05 4.31
CA VAL A 39 2.03 -11.17 4.37
C VAL A 39 1.64 -11.60 5.78
N HIS A 40 2.41 -11.20 6.80
CA HIS A 40 2.11 -11.48 8.21
C HIS A 40 1.23 -10.41 8.85
N LYS A 41 0.85 -9.37 8.09
CA LYS A 41 -0.09 -8.33 8.48
C LYS A 41 -1.46 -8.48 7.81
N LEU A 42 -1.66 -9.55 7.04
CA LEU A 42 -2.98 -9.93 6.56
C LEU A 42 -3.85 -10.34 7.76
N PRO A 43 -5.01 -9.70 7.97
CA PRO A 43 -5.92 -10.08 9.06
C PRO A 43 -6.57 -11.44 8.78
N PRO A 44 -7.01 -12.19 9.79
CA PRO A 44 -7.86 -13.37 9.60
C PRO A 44 -9.15 -13.01 8.84
N ALA A 45 -9.72 -13.96 8.09
CA ALA A 45 -10.96 -13.73 7.33
C ALA A 45 -12.13 -13.40 8.26
N GLU A 46 -12.18 -14.02 9.45
CA GLU A 46 -13.21 -13.73 10.46
C GLU A 46 -13.16 -12.28 10.92
N ALA A 47 -11.95 -11.72 11.12
CA ALA A 47 -11.78 -10.32 11.50
C ALA A 47 -12.28 -9.38 10.40
N ILE A 48 -12.14 -9.73 9.13
CA ILE A 48 -12.69 -8.92 8.03
C ILE A 48 -14.21 -8.92 8.06
N ALA A 49 -14.81 -10.09 8.28
CA ALA A 49 -16.27 -10.22 8.41
C ALA A 49 -16.79 -9.39 9.61
N GLU A 50 -16.14 -9.49 10.77
CA GLU A 50 -16.48 -8.70 11.97
C GLU A 50 -16.40 -7.19 11.72
N ILE A 51 -15.36 -6.72 11.02
CA ILE A 51 -15.25 -5.28 10.67
C ILE A 51 -16.37 -4.89 9.71
N SER A 52 -16.77 -5.76 8.79
CA SER A 52 -17.83 -5.46 7.81
C SER A 52 -19.22 -5.35 8.41
N ASP A 53 -19.43 -5.92 9.61
CA ASP A 53 -20.68 -5.84 10.37
C ASP A 53 -20.79 -4.55 11.21
N LEU A 54 -19.78 -3.67 11.19
CA LEU A 54 -19.82 -2.40 11.92
C LEU A 54 -20.78 -1.40 11.26
N ASP A 55 -21.76 -0.92 12.03
CA ASP A 55 -22.79 0.01 11.55
C ASP A 55 -22.25 1.40 11.14
N CYS A 56 -21.04 1.77 11.61
CA CYS A 56 -20.45 3.09 11.38
C CYS A 56 -19.61 3.18 10.09
N ILE A 57 -19.59 2.14 9.24
CA ILE A 57 -18.81 2.11 8.00
C ILE A 57 -19.64 1.67 6.79
N ASP A 58 -19.22 2.12 5.61
CA ASP A 58 -19.82 1.74 4.33
C ASP A 58 -19.21 0.46 3.74
N GLY A 59 -18.11 -0.03 4.31
CA GLY A 59 -17.49 -1.29 3.91
C GLY A 59 -15.98 -1.34 4.18
N VAL A 60 -15.39 -2.47 3.79
CA VAL A 60 -14.01 -2.83 4.14
C VAL A 60 -13.12 -2.82 2.92
N THR A 61 -11.89 -2.33 3.06
CA THR A 61 -10.86 -2.44 2.04
C THR A 61 -9.78 -3.41 2.52
N LEU A 62 -9.57 -4.51 1.80
CA LEU A 62 -8.42 -5.39 2.03
C LEU A 62 -7.21 -4.86 1.25
N VAL A 63 -6.11 -4.60 1.94
CA VAL A 63 -4.83 -4.20 1.35
C VAL A 63 -3.90 -5.40 1.31
N THR A 64 -3.69 -5.95 0.11
CA THR A 64 -2.79 -7.09 -0.11
C THR A 64 -1.32 -6.64 -0.18
N PRO A 65 -0.36 -7.49 0.21
CA PRO A 65 1.06 -7.15 0.17
C PRO A 65 1.71 -7.44 -1.18
N ILE A 66 2.85 -6.80 -1.43
CA ILE A 66 3.88 -7.38 -2.32
C ILE A 66 4.25 -8.75 -1.77
N THR A 67 4.13 -9.79 -2.59
CA THR A 67 4.10 -11.17 -2.10
C THR A 67 5.37 -11.93 -2.49
N PRO A 68 6.25 -12.26 -1.51
CA PRO A 68 7.38 -13.14 -1.80
C PRO A 68 6.90 -14.50 -2.31
N GLN A 69 7.62 -15.08 -3.27
CA GLN A 69 7.25 -16.36 -3.90
C GLN A 69 6.90 -17.47 -2.90
N LYS A 70 7.63 -17.58 -1.78
CA LYS A 70 7.39 -18.57 -0.72
C LYS A 70 6.02 -18.45 -0.03
N HIS A 71 5.31 -17.35 -0.23
CA HIS A 71 3.99 -17.08 0.34
C HIS A 71 2.90 -16.91 -0.73
N PHE A 72 3.24 -17.08 -2.01
CA PHE A 72 2.34 -16.86 -3.13
C PHE A 72 1.04 -17.66 -3.01
N ASP A 73 1.12 -18.99 -2.85
CA ASP A 73 -0.05 -19.86 -2.75
C ASP A 73 -0.91 -19.51 -1.52
N ARG A 74 -0.25 -19.16 -0.40
CA ARG A 74 -0.95 -18.73 0.83
C ARG A 74 -1.76 -17.46 0.58
N VAL A 75 -1.19 -16.47 -0.10
CA VAL A 75 -1.88 -15.20 -0.36
C VAL A 75 -3.00 -15.41 -1.39
N CYS A 76 -2.79 -16.22 -2.43
CA CYS A 76 -3.87 -16.52 -3.39
C CYS A 76 -5.06 -17.23 -2.73
N GLY A 77 -4.79 -18.24 -1.90
CA GLY A 77 -5.84 -18.93 -1.14
C GLY A 77 -6.60 -17.98 -0.21
N TYR A 78 -5.88 -17.10 0.48
CA TYR A 78 -6.48 -16.09 1.35
C TYR A 78 -7.33 -15.06 0.59
N VAL A 79 -6.86 -14.56 -0.56
CA VAL A 79 -7.63 -13.60 -1.38
C VAL A 79 -8.94 -14.24 -1.85
N SER A 80 -8.91 -15.50 -2.28
CA SER A 80 -10.12 -16.25 -2.65
C SER A 80 -11.07 -16.39 -1.45
N GLU A 81 -10.56 -16.82 -0.30
CA GLU A 81 -11.33 -16.99 0.94
C GLU A 81 -12.06 -15.70 1.34
N VAL A 82 -11.37 -14.56 1.31
CA VAL A 82 -11.96 -13.27 1.70
C VAL A 82 -12.93 -12.75 0.65
N ALA A 83 -12.68 -12.97 -0.64
CA ALA A 83 -13.59 -12.61 -1.72
C ALA A 83 -14.94 -13.37 -1.62
N ASP A 84 -14.91 -14.60 -1.13
CA ASP A 84 -16.09 -15.46 -0.97
C ASP A 84 -16.96 -15.11 0.25
N LEU A 85 -16.57 -14.14 1.09
CA LEU A 85 -17.35 -13.72 2.27
C LEU A 85 -18.69 -13.06 1.91
N GLY A 86 -18.89 -12.59 0.67
CA GLY A 86 -20.14 -11.97 0.23
C GLY A 86 -20.43 -10.60 0.85
N ILE A 87 -19.39 -9.92 1.35
CA ILE A 87 -19.46 -8.61 2.00
C ILE A 87 -19.12 -7.47 1.02
N ASN A 88 -19.37 -6.21 1.40
CA ASN A 88 -18.96 -5.04 0.62
C ASN A 88 -17.42 -4.81 0.72
N LEU A 89 -16.68 -5.64 0.01
CA LEU A 89 -15.23 -5.65 0.00
C LEU A 89 -14.65 -4.90 -1.20
N ARG A 90 -13.63 -4.09 -0.94
CA ARG A 90 -12.70 -3.61 -1.97
C ARG A 90 -11.37 -4.31 -1.76
N ILE A 91 -10.74 -4.80 -2.83
CA ILE A 91 -9.41 -5.39 -2.75
C ILE A 91 -8.41 -4.48 -3.46
N VAL A 92 -7.40 -4.04 -2.71
CA VAL A 92 -6.26 -3.28 -3.21
C VAL A 92 -5.10 -4.26 -3.44
N VAL A 93 -4.64 -4.30 -4.68
CA VAL A 93 -3.61 -5.23 -5.14
C VAL A 93 -2.27 -4.52 -5.29
N ASN A 94 -1.27 -4.94 -4.53
CA ASN A 94 0.08 -4.38 -4.59
C ASN A 94 1.08 -5.29 -5.33
N ASP A 95 0.66 -6.46 -5.79
CA ASP A 95 1.50 -7.44 -6.46
C ASP A 95 0.90 -7.86 -7.80
N LEU A 96 1.67 -7.75 -8.89
CA LEU A 96 1.20 -8.10 -10.23
C LEU A 96 0.91 -9.60 -10.38
N GLY A 97 1.64 -10.46 -9.67
CA GLY A 97 1.42 -11.90 -9.66
C GLY A 97 0.09 -12.24 -8.99
N ILE A 98 -0.25 -11.57 -7.89
CA ILE A 98 -1.56 -11.70 -7.24
C ILE A 98 -2.68 -11.20 -8.16
N LEU A 99 -2.52 -10.01 -8.76
CA LEU A 99 -3.49 -9.46 -9.71
C LEU A 99 -3.75 -10.40 -10.90
N TYR A 100 -2.70 -11.04 -11.42
CA TYR A 100 -2.81 -11.94 -12.55
C TYR A 100 -3.45 -13.28 -12.19
N SER A 101 -3.25 -13.76 -10.96
CA SER A 101 -3.55 -15.15 -10.60
C SER A 101 -4.82 -15.33 -9.77
N CYS A 102 -5.32 -14.26 -9.16
CA CYS A 102 -6.55 -14.29 -8.36
C CYS A 102 -7.72 -13.71 -9.16
N GLU A 103 -8.88 -14.35 -9.08
CA GLU A 103 -10.13 -13.76 -9.54
C GLU A 103 -10.59 -12.74 -8.50
N ILE A 104 -10.35 -11.46 -8.80
CA ILE A 104 -10.72 -10.35 -7.93
C ILE A 104 -11.78 -9.54 -8.66
N ASP A 105 -12.94 -9.34 -8.04
CA ASP A 105 -13.94 -8.43 -8.58
C ASP A 105 -13.42 -6.99 -8.45
N ARG A 106 -13.35 -6.29 -9.59
CA ARG A 106 -13.08 -4.85 -9.65
C ARG A 106 -11.87 -4.41 -8.79
N PRO A 107 -10.67 -4.99 -9.01
CA PRO A 107 -9.48 -4.69 -8.22
C PRO A 107 -9.04 -3.22 -8.33
N VAL A 108 -8.46 -2.72 -7.24
CA VAL A 108 -7.79 -1.42 -7.20
C VAL A 108 -6.28 -1.65 -7.24
N ALA A 109 -5.57 -1.00 -8.17
CA ALA A 109 -4.12 -1.09 -8.23
C ALA A 109 -3.50 -0.22 -7.13
N GLY A 110 -2.86 -0.85 -6.15
CA GLY A 110 -2.20 -0.18 -5.04
C GLY A 110 -0.84 0.44 -5.42
N ARG A 111 -0.22 1.10 -4.44
CA ARG A 111 1.09 1.77 -4.60
C ARG A 111 2.25 0.82 -4.93
N GLY A 112 2.08 -0.49 -4.71
CA GLY A 112 3.00 -1.53 -5.16
C GLY A 112 2.98 -1.79 -6.68
N ILE A 113 1.93 -1.34 -7.38
CA ILE A 113 1.80 -1.40 -8.84
C ILE A 113 1.88 -0.02 -9.48
N VAL A 114 1.35 1.00 -8.79
CA VAL A 114 1.29 2.39 -9.26
C VAL A 114 2.43 3.17 -8.64
N HIS A 115 3.35 3.63 -9.48
CA HIS A 115 4.58 4.29 -9.03
C HIS A 115 4.71 5.68 -9.61
N THR A 116 5.21 6.59 -8.78
CA THR A 116 5.61 7.96 -9.10
C THR A 116 6.97 8.21 -8.45
N SER A 117 7.78 9.07 -9.05
CA SER A 117 9.09 9.41 -8.49
C SER A 117 9.05 10.63 -7.56
N GLU A 118 7.92 11.33 -7.43
CA GLU A 118 7.83 12.54 -6.61
C GLU A 118 8.09 12.27 -5.11
N ALA A 119 7.73 11.09 -4.61
CA ALA A 119 7.98 10.71 -3.22
C ALA A 119 9.48 10.56 -2.90
N CYS A 120 10.35 10.50 -3.91
CA CYS A 120 11.78 10.42 -3.72
C CYS A 120 12.34 11.73 -3.12
N PRO A 121 13.01 11.70 -1.95
CA PRO A 121 13.48 12.90 -1.26
C PRO A 121 14.44 13.78 -2.06
N TRP A 122 15.09 13.21 -3.09
CA TRP A 122 16.08 13.88 -3.92
C TRP A 122 15.62 14.04 -5.38
N VAL A 123 14.31 13.92 -5.67
CA VAL A 123 13.77 13.98 -7.03
C VAL A 123 14.16 15.27 -7.77
N ASP A 124 14.07 16.43 -7.11
CA ASP A 124 14.41 17.71 -7.73
C ASP A 124 15.92 17.84 -7.98
N HIS A 125 16.76 17.18 -7.17
CA HIS A 125 18.21 17.13 -7.39
C HIS A 125 18.59 16.23 -8.57
N ILE A 126 17.89 15.10 -8.75
CA ILE A 126 18.05 14.24 -9.94
C ILE A 126 17.69 15.02 -11.21
N LEU A 127 16.60 15.78 -11.16
CA LEU A 127 16.00 16.42 -12.34
C LEU A 127 16.51 17.84 -12.64
N ARG A 128 17.46 18.36 -11.85
CA ARG A 128 17.91 19.76 -11.90
C ARG A 128 18.35 20.20 -13.30
N ASP A 129 19.15 19.38 -13.97
CA ASP A 129 19.75 19.71 -15.27
C ASP A 129 19.00 19.06 -16.45
N GLU A 130 17.84 18.47 -16.18
CA GLU A 130 16.99 17.85 -17.19
C GLU A 130 16.10 18.87 -17.92
N SER A 131 15.73 18.56 -19.16
CA SER A 131 14.74 19.36 -19.90
C SER A 131 13.35 19.23 -19.29
N ASP A 132 12.49 20.24 -19.46
CA ASP A 132 11.11 20.20 -18.95
C ASP A 132 10.32 18.98 -19.46
N TYR A 133 10.60 18.54 -20.69
CA TYR A 133 10.04 17.31 -21.24
C TYR A 133 10.42 16.07 -20.42
N VAL A 134 11.71 15.92 -20.08
CA VAL A 134 12.19 14.79 -19.27
C VAL A 134 11.65 14.88 -17.85
N ARG A 135 11.59 16.08 -17.26
CA ARG A 135 11.01 16.29 -15.93
C ARG A 135 9.55 15.89 -15.88
N ASP A 136 8.71 16.36 -16.81
CA ASP A 136 7.29 16.00 -16.84
C ASP A 136 7.14 14.48 -17.01
N ALA A 137 7.87 13.86 -17.95
CA ALA A 137 7.83 12.42 -18.18
C ALA A 137 8.23 11.59 -16.93
N TYR A 138 9.27 12.02 -16.20
CA TYR A 138 9.77 11.33 -15.01
C TYR A 138 8.82 11.43 -13.80
N LEU A 139 8.04 12.50 -13.73
CA LEU A 139 7.10 12.79 -12.64
C LEU A 139 5.69 12.25 -12.93
N GLN A 140 5.47 11.60 -14.06
CA GLN A 140 4.21 10.90 -14.32
C GLN A 140 4.13 9.60 -13.54
N THR A 141 2.91 9.09 -13.37
CA THR A 141 2.74 7.71 -12.93
C THR A 141 3.14 6.76 -14.05
N ASN A 142 3.56 5.54 -13.71
CA ASN A 142 3.76 4.48 -14.71
C ASN A 142 2.51 4.18 -15.56
N LEU A 143 1.31 4.58 -15.10
CA LEU A 143 0.05 4.40 -15.82
C LEU A 143 -0.26 5.54 -16.80
N ASN A 144 0.47 6.65 -16.79
CA ASN A 144 0.37 7.62 -17.86
C ASN A 144 0.97 7.09 -19.17
N TYR A 145 1.77 6.02 -19.10
CA TYR A 145 2.15 5.25 -20.28
C TYR A 145 0.99 4.36 -20.74
N SER A 146 0.46 4.66 -21.94
CA SER A 146 -0.76 4.06 -22.47
C SER A 146 -0.74 2.53 -22.53
N ARG A 147 0.42 1.90 -22.80
CA ARG A 147 0.51 0.43 -22.84
C ARG A 147 0.37 -0.21 -21.47
N THR A 148 0.96 0.38 -20.43
CA THR A 148 0.80 -0.12 -19.05
C THR A 148 -0.63 0.06 -18.59
N CYS A 149 -1.24 1.22 -18.87
CA CYS A 149 -2.65 1.47 -18.55
C CYS A 149 -3.58 0.48 -19.24
N ALA A 150 -3.39 0.25 -20.55
CA ALA A 150 -4.20 -0.70 -21.30
C ALA A 150 -4.05 -2.14 -20.78
N LEU A 151 -2.83 -2.55 -20.43
CA LEU A 151 -2.57 -3.86 -19.82
C LEU A 151 -3.34 -4.01 -18.50
N LEU A 152 -3.19 -3.07 -17.56
CA LEU A 152 -3.84 -3.16 -16.25
C LEU A 152 -5.37 -3.06 -16.35
N LYS A 153 -5.90 -2.20 -17.22
CA LYS A 153 -7.34 -2.17 -17.52
C LYS A 153 -7.83 -3.51 -18.09
N GLY A 154 -7.03 -4.15 -18.94
CA GLY A 154 -7.31 -5.49 -19.46
C GLY A 154 -7.30 -6.60 -18.40
N MET A 155 -6.61 -6.37 -17.28
CA MET A 155 -6.64 -7.24 -16.10
C MET A 155 -7.77 -6.90 -15.12
N GLY A 156 -8.68 -5.98 -15.47
CA GLY A 156 -9.86 -5.64 -14.67
C GLY A 156 -9.65 -4.52 -13.64
N ILE A 157 -8.48 -3.87 -13.59
CA ILE A 157 -8.26 -2.72 -12.70
C ILE A 157 -9.28 -1.62 -13.00
N GLU A 158 -9.99 -1.19 -11.96
CA GLU A 158 -11.00 -0.13 -12.09
C GLU A 158 -10.58 1.21 -11.50
N ALA A 159 -9.64 1.20 -10.56
CA ALA A 159 -9.19 2.38 -9.82
C ALA A 159 -7.74 2.20 -9.38
N ILE A 160 -7.12 3.30 -8.96
CA ILE A 160 -5.73 3.31 -8.52
C ILE A 160 -5.57 3.97 -7.17
N GLU A 161 -4.49 3.60 -6.49
CA GLU A 161 -4.01 4.30 -5.30
C GLU A 161 -2.69 5.01 -5.56
N THR A 162 -2.55 6.18 -4.96
CA THR A 162 -1.34 6.97 -5.08
C THR A 162 -1.14 7.85 -3.84
N ASP A 163 0.02 8.47 -3.70
CA ASP A 163 0.29 9.43 -2.64
C ASP A 163 -0.35 10.80 -2.96
N LEU A 164 -0.85 11.51 -1.94
CA LEU A 164 -1.36 12.87 -2.06
C LEU A 164 -0.20 13.88 -2.17
N LEU A 165 0.54 13.82 -3.28
CA LEU A 165 1.60 14.75 -3.64
C LEU A 165 1.21 15.57 -4.90
N PRO A 166 1.58 16.86 -5.00
CA PRO A 166 1.04 17.74 -6.03
C PRO A 166 1.24 17.25 -7.47
N ARG A 167 2.45 16.82 -7.84
CA ARG A 167 2.77 16.41 -9.22
C ARG A 167 2.17 15.03 -9.53
N THR A 168 2.12 14.17 -8.52
CA THR A 168 1.54 12.83 -8.54
C THR A 168 0.03 12.89 -8.77
N ILE A 169 -0.68 13.77 -8.06
CA ILE A 169 -2.11 13.99 -8.26
C ILE A 169 -2.38 14.66 -9.61
N ALA A 170 -1.53 15.59 -10.04
CA ALA A 170 -1.63 16.15 -11.39
C ALA A 170 -1.44 15.07 -12.47
N ALA A 171 -0.52 14.12 -12.27
CA ALA A 171 -0.34 12.99 -13.17
C ALA A 171 -1.51 12.00 -13.15
N ALA A 172 -1.98 11.63 -11.94
CA ALA A 172 -3.06 10.69 -11.74
C ALA A 172 -4.42 11.22 -12.23
N SER A 173 -4.69 12.52 -12.10
CA SER A 173 -5.93 13.13 -12.60
C SER A 173 -6.07 13.11 -14.12
N ARG A 174 -4.97 12.88 -14.86
CA ARG A 174 -4.98 12.63 -16.31
C ARG A 174 -5.37 11.20 -16.67
N LEU A 175 -5.42 10.30 -15.68
CA LEU A 175 -5.89 8.93 -15.87
C LEU A 175 -7.41 8.97 -15.78
N GLU A 176 -8.11 8.55 -16.83
CA GLU A 176 -9.57 8.42 -16.85
C GLU A 176 -10.00 7.22 -15.99
N MET A 177 -9.79 7.30 -14.68
CA MET A 177 -10.13 6.30 -13.65
C MET A 177 -10.24 6.96 -12.27
N PRO A 178 -11.02 6.40 -11.35
CA PRO A 178 -11.01 6.81 -9.95
C PRO A 178 -9.60 6.71 -9.32
N VAL A 179 -9.26 7.71 -8.51
CA VAL A 179 -7.98 7.82 -7.81
C VAL A 179 -8.25 7.94 -6.31
N TYR A 180 -7.65 7.04 -5.53
CA TYR A 180 -7.61 7.11 -4.07
C TYR A 180 -6.23 7.64 -3.64
N ALA A 181 -6.22 8.79 -2.96
CA ALA A 181 -4.99 9.47 -2.58
C ALA A 181 -4.71 9.28 -1.08
N HIS A 182 -3.51 8.83 -0.75
CA HIS A 182 -3.05 8.63 0.62
C HIS A 182 -2.53 9.92 1.23
N VAL A 183 -3.04 10.27 2.42
CA VAL A 183 -2.66 11.48 3.15
C VAL A 183 -1.74 11.13 4.31
N GLY A 184 -0.70 11.95 4.54
CA GLY A 184 0.19 11.86 5.70
C GLY A 184 1.40 10.95 5.51
N TYR A 185 1.35 9.97 4.61
CA TYR A 185 2.48 9.07 4.32
C TYR A 185 2.64 8.88 2.81
N ALA A 186 3.85 9.11 2.31
CA ALA A 186 4.23 8.83 0.93
C ALA A 186 5.12 7.58 0.87
N VAL A 187 4.92 6.73 -0.14
CA VAL A 187 5.74 5.54 -0.34
C VAL A 187 6.99 5.91 -1.11
N VAL A 188 8.13 5.87 -0.43
CA VAL A 188 9.43 6.20 -1.04
C VAL A 188 10.03 5.01 -1.80
N ALA A 189 9.89 3.80 -1.26
CA ALA A 189 10.47 2.60 -1.84
C ALA A 189 9.82 1.31 -1.33
N TYR A 190 9.88 0.27 -2.16
CA TYR A 190 9.68 -1.12 -1.74
C TYR A 190 10.99 -1.87 -1.84
N ALA A 191 11.29 -2.70 -0.85
CA ALA A 191 12.50 -3.51 -0.81
C ALA A 191 12.18 -4.99 -0.75
N ARG A 192 13.05 -5.81 -1.36
CA ARG A 192 12.97 -7.29 -1.27
C ARG A 192 13.39 -7.84 0.09
N SER A 193 13.99 -7.00 0.93
CA SER A 193 14.44 -7.35 2.27
C SER A 193 13.72 -6.46 3.29
N CYS A 194 13.06 -7.09 4.26
CA CYS A 194 12.32 -6.38 5.30
C CYS A 194 13.29 -5.57 6.19
N HIS A 195 13.13 -4.25 6.20
CA HIS A 195 13.99 -3.37 6.99
C HIS A 195 13.73 -3.55 8.48
N THR A 196 12.46 -3.69 8.88
CA THR A 196 12.09 -3.95 10.29
C THR A 196 12.73 -5.22 10.84
N ALA A 197 12.65 -6.33 10.09
CA ALA A 197 13.28 -7.59 10.48
C ALA A 197 14.79 -7.42 10.70
N ARG A 198 15.47 -6.71 9.80
CA ARG A 198 16.92 -6.46 9.90
C ARG A 198 17.27 -5.53 11.06
N PHE A 199 16.54 -4.42 11.19
CA PHE A 199 16.77 -3.40 12.22
C PHE A 199 16.67 -3.97 13.63
N TYR A 200 15.63 -4.79 13.87
CA TYR A 200 15.44 -5.42 15.17
C TYR A 200 16.13 -6.77 15.32
N SER A 201 16.87 -7.25 14.31
CA SER A 201 17.49 -8.59 14.29
C SER A 201 16.49 -9.72 14.56
N GLU A 202 15.30 -9.62 13.97
CA GLU A 202 14.17 -10.52 14.16
C GLU A 202 13.74 -11.18 12.85
N LEU A 203 13.08 -12.33 12.95
CA LEU A 203 12.56 -13.04 11.77
C LEU A 203 11.04 -12.87 11.65
N PRO A 204 10.49 -12.69 10.45
CA PRO A 204 9.05 -12.78 10.25
C PRO A 204 8.51 -14.15 10.70
N PRO A 205 7.39 -14.23 11.44
CA PRO A 205 6.45 -13.14 11.75
C PRO A 205 6.77 -12.32 13.01
N LEU A 206 7.77 -12.69 13.83
CA LEU A 206 8.03 -12.07 15.14
C LEU A 206 8.32 -10.56 15.05
N CYS A 207 8.86 -10.11 13.90
CA CYS A 207 9.11 -8.69 13.66
C CYS A 207 7.86 -7.85 13.39
N ALA A 208 6.69 -8.46 13.13
CA ALA A 208 5.51 -7.75 12.64
C ALA A 208 4.98 -6.70 13.64
N GLN A 209 5.08 -6.96 14.94
CA GLN A 209 4.65 -6.02 15.98
C GLN A 209 5.39 -4.68 15.92
N PHE A 210 6.66 -4.67 15.52
CA PHE A 210 7.45 -3.44 15.42
C PHE A 210 6.99 -2.54 14.26
N CYS A 211 6.24 -3.07 13.29
CA CYS A 211 5.67 -2.27 12.20
C CYS A 211 4.42 -1.46 12.61
N ASN A 212 3.93 -1.58 13.86
CA ASN A 212 2.74 -0.84 14.33
C ASN A 212 3.06 0.58 14.79
N SER A 213 4.34 0.95 14.78
CA SER A 213 4.86 2.26 15.13
C SER A 213 5.88 2.70 14.08
N PRO A 214 6.01 4.02 13.82
CA PRO A 214 7.06 4.54 12.96
C PRO A 214 8.45 4.14 13.49
N MET A 215 9.33 3.81 12.56
CA MET A 215 10.75 3.64 12.84
C MET A 215 11.49 4.89 12.36
N GLU A 216 12.23 5.52 13.25
CA GLU A 216 13.11 6.62 12.90
C GLU A 216 14.47 6.03 12.47
N LEU A 217 14.91 6.38 11.26
CA LEU A 217 16.18 5.95 10.70
C LEU A 217 17.08 7.16 10.51
N GLU A 218 18.31 7.06 10.98
CA GLU A 218 19.36 8.03 10.69
C GLU A 218 20.38 7.46 9.69
N LEU A 219 21.23 8.31 9.11
CA LEU A 219 22.30 7.86 8.21
C LEU A 219 23.31 6.93 8.91
N ARG A 220 23.42 7.01 10.23
CA ARG A 220 24.22 6.06 11.04
C ARG A 220 23.59 4.67 11.14
N ASP A 221 22.32 4.54 10.77
CA ASP A 221 21.58 3.28 10.75
C ASP A 221 21.57 2.68 9.33
N ILE A 222 22.57 3.00 8.51
CA ILE A 222 22.74 2.37 7.20
C ILE A 222 23.18 0.92 7.42
N PHE A 223 22.39 0.01 6.89
CA PHE A 223 22.75 -1.40 6.84
C PHE A 223 23.77 -1.61 5.71
N ASP A 224 24.97 -2.02 6.10
CA ASP A 224 26.00 -2.44 5.18
C ASP A 224 25.75 -3.89 4.72
N LEU A 225 25.56 -4.03 3.40
CA LEU A 225 25.32 -5.31 2.76
C LEU A 225 26.55 -6.22 2.79
N GLU A 226 27.76 -5.66 2.87
CA GLU A 226 29.01 -6.42 2.91
C GLU A 226 29.25 -7.03 4.30
N SER A 227 29.12 -6.24 5.36
CA SER A 227 29.26 -6.73 6.73
C SER A 227 28.02 -7.47 7.26
N LEU A 228 26.90 -7.42 6.52
CA LEU A 228 25.59 -7.88 6.99
C LEU A 228 25.20 -7.27 8.36
N SER A 229 25.61 -6.02 8.59
CA SER A 229 25.45 -5.32 9.87
C SER A 229 25.17 -3.83 9.67
N PHE A 230 24.79 -3.11 10.72
CA PHE A 230 24.69 -1.66 10.68
C PHE A 230 26.08 -1.04 10.86
N ALA A 231 26.47 -0.17 9.93
CA ALA A 231 27.77 0.47 9.97
C ALA A 231 27.76 1.63 10.99
N PRO A 232 28.74 1.73 11.91
CA PRO A 232 28.97 2.97 12.63
C PRO A 232 29.23 4.09 11.62
N PRO A 233 28.75 5.32 11.86
CA PRO A 233 28.95 6.45 10.95
C PRO A 233 30.43 6.83 10.77
N ASP A 234 31.31 6.29 11.61
CA ASP A 234 32.76 6.57 11.67
C ASP A 234 33.65 5.29 11.62
N ALA A 235 33.17 4.18 11.03
CA ALA A 235 34.01 2.98 10.83
C ALA A 235 34.78 3.01 9.50
#